data_AF-A0A1S8MND8-F1
#
_entry.id   AF-A0A1S8MND8-F1
#
_cell.length_a   1.000
_cell.length_b   1.000
_cell.length_c   1.000
_cell.angle_alpha   90.00
_cell.angle_beta   90.00
_cell.angle_gamma   90.00
#
_symmetry.space_group_name_H-M   'P 1'
#
loop_
_entity.id
_entity.type
_entity.pdbx_description
1 polymer ?
#
loop_
_entity_poly.entity_id
_entity_poly.type
_entity_poly.pdbx_seq_one_letter_code
_entity_poly.pdbx_strand_id
1 'polypeptide(L)'
;MNKKLEKQDICEFMSNFYDWLIKITRKDYDELKFKKYEDFYEYYKQVEQVFIKKKQEIGANVNIIRLNIDSIERLKVIIDITKDEYKELRATDEKDIIYFNTLLGWYEGISSEIDMCINSLLNK
;
A
#
# COMPACT_ATOMS: atom_id res chain seq x y z
N MET A 1 19.15 -3.49 -25.36
CA MET A 1 17.94 -3.00 -24.66
C MET A 1 18.36 -2.43 -23.31
N ASN A 2 17.92 -1.20 -23.01
CA ASN A 2 18.55 -0.31 -22.05
C ASN A 2 18.07 -0.62 -20.62
N LYS A 3 18.73 -1.54 -19.92
CA LYS A 3 18.43 -1.99 -18.53
C LYS A 3 18.36 -0.87 -17.48
N LYS A 4 18.62 0.38 -17.84
CA LYS A 4 18.53 1.57 -16.97
C LYS A 4 17.15 2.24 -17.01
N LEU A 5 16.40 2.11 -18.10
CA LEU A 5 15.06 2.73 -18.23
C LEU A 5 14.00 2.01 -17.40
N GLU A 6 13.96 0.67 -17.42
CA GLU A 6 13.01 -0.13 -16.62
C GLU A 6 13.25 -0.01 -15.09
N LYS A 7 14.48 0.34 -14.68
CA LYS A 7 14.86 0.44 -13.25
C LYS A 7 14.29 1.66 -12.54
N GLN A 8 14.20 2.78 -13.25
CA GLN A 8 13.63 4.01 -12.71
C GLN A 8 12.10 3.88 -12.60
N ASP A 9 11.50 3.16 -13.54
CA ASP A 9 10.06 2.93 -13.65
C ASP A 9 9.48 2.16 -12.46
N ILE A 10 10.15 1.11 -11.95
CA ILE A 10 9.60 0.31 -10.83
C ILE A 10 9.70 1.01 -9.47
N CYS A 11 10.82 1.70 -9.18
CA CYS A 11 10.94 2.47 -7.94
C CYS A 11 9.95 3.63 -7.92
N GLU A 12 9.74 4.28 -9.06
CA GLU A 12 8.72 5.32 -9.23
C GLU A 12 7.31 4.73 -9.07
N PHE A 13 7.01 3.60 -9.72
CA PHE A 13 5.73 2.92 -9.58
C PHE A 13 5.41 2.54 -8.13
N MET A 14 6.37 1.94 -7.43
CA MET A 14 6.23 1.60 -6.02
C MET A 14 6.06 2.86 -5.15
N SER A 15 6.85 3.91 -5.40
CA SER A 15 6.68 5.19 -4.70
C SER A 15 5.27 5.76 -4.92
N ASN A 16 4.76 5.73 -6.15
CA ASN A 16 3.42 6.18 -6.50
C ASN A 16 2.34 5.34 -5.82
N PHE A 17 2.57 4.04 -5.67
CA PHE A 17 1.67 3.16 -4.93
C PHE A 17 1.60 3.51 -3.44
N TYR A 18 2.74 3.72 -2.78
CA TYR A 18 2.73 4.17 -1.38
C TYR A 18 2.15 5.58 -1.21
N ASP A 19 2.34 6.47 -2.19
CA ASP A 19 1.64 7.76 -2.20
C ASP A 19 0.13 7.61 -2.29
N TRP A 20 -0.35 6.65 -3.08
CA TRP A 20 -1.76 6.31 -3.13
C TRP A 20 -2.26 5.78 -1.78
N LEU A 21 -1.54 4.85 -1.13
CA LEU A 21 -1.87 4.34 0.21
C LEU A 21 -1.96 5.48 1.25
N ILE A 22 -0.97 6.36 1.31
CA ILE A 22 -0.96 7.51 2.24
C ILE A 22 -2.18 8.42 1.99
N LYS A 23 -2.52 8.69 0.73
CA LYS A 23 -3.67 9.52 0.38
C LYS A 23 -4.99 8.90 0.82
N ILE A 24 -5.19 7.59 0.61
CA ILE A 24 -6.42 6.92 1.04
C ILE A 24 -6.53 6.86 2.57
N THR A 25 -5.43 6.57 3.28
CA THR A 25 -5.42 6.55 4.76
C THR A 25 -5.79 7.91 5.34
N ARG A 26 -5.28 9.01 4.78
CA ARG A 26 -5.64 10.38 5.21
C ARG A 26 -7.10 10.71 4.93
N LYS A 27 -7.61 10.29 3.77
CA LYS A 27 -9.00 10.50 3.38
C LYS A 27 -9.95 9.76 4.33
N ASP A 28 -9.66 8.49 4.61
CA ASP A 28 -10.45 7.69 5.53
C ASP A 28 -10.40 8.27 6.95
N TYR A 29 -9.23 8.79 7.38
CA TYR A 29 -9.09 9.55 8.62
C TYR A 29 -9.98 10.82 8.66
N ASP A 30 -10.00 11.61 7.59
CA ASP A 30 -10.84 12.82 7.52
C ASP A 30 -12.35 12.46 7.57
N GLU A 31 -12.75 11.37 6.90
CA GLU A 31 -14.12 10.84 6.94
C GLU A 31 -14.49 10.36 8.37
N LEU A 32 -13.55 9.74 9.09
CA LEU A 32 -13.71 9.33 10.50
C LEU A 32 -13.82 10.51 11.45
N LYS A 33 -13.03 11.56 11.22
CA LYS A 33 -13.05 12.78 12.02
C LYS A 33 -14.42 13.45 12.00
N PHE A 34 -15.06 13.42 10.83
CA PHE A 34 -16.42 13.92 10.67
C PHE A 34 -17.46 13.09 11.45
N LYS A 35 -17.24 11.77 11.59
CA LYS A 35 -18.18 10.84 12.23
C LYS A 35 -17.91 10.55 13.73
N LYS A 36 -16.95 11.24 14.36
CA LYS A 36 -16.61 11.17 15.81
C LYS A 36 -16.08 9.81 16.31
N TYR A 37 -15.30 9.11 15.50
CA TYR A 37 -14.65 7.85 15.88
C TYR A 37 -13.21 8.06 16.37
N GLU A 38 -13.05 8.84 17.44
CA GLU A 38 -11.74 9.32 17.93
C GLU A 38 -10.78 8.21 18.38
N ASP A 39 -11.32 7.09 18.89
CA ASP A 39 -10.54 5.95 19.37
C ASP A 39 -9.66 5.30 18.28
N PHE A 40 -9.99 5.51 17.01
CA PHE A 40 -9.26 4.94 15.88
C PHE A 40 -8.19 5.89 15.31
N TYR A 41 -8.10 7.13 15.78
CA TYR A 41 -7.21 8.14 15.21
C TYR A 41 -5.73 7.78 15.35
N GLU A 42 -5.36 7.22 16.49
CA GLU A 42 -3.98 6.78 16.73
C GLU A 42 -3.57 5.66 15.77
N TYR A 43 -4.49 4.75 15.44
CA TYR A 43 -4.25 3.65 14.51
C TYR A 43 -4.02 4.14 13.08
N TYR A 44 -4.90 5.00 12.56
CA TYR A 44 -4.72 5.57 11.20
C TYR A 44 -3.40 6.35 11.08
N LYS A 45 -3.02 7.08 12.13
CA LYS A 45 -1.74 7.79 12.17
C LYS A 45 -0.55 6.83 12.17
N GLN A 46 -0.63 5.71 12.88
CA GLN A 46 0.41 4.68 12.86
C GLN A 46 0.52 4.02 11.48
N VAL A 47 -0.61 3.68 10.85
CA VAL A 47 -0.66 3.12 9.48
C VAL A 47 -0.04 4.09 8.47
N GLU A 48 -0.39 5.38 8.52
CA GLU A 48 0.20 6.40 7.66
C GLU A 48 1.73 6.47 7.84
N GLN A 49 2.21 6.46 9.08
CA GLN A 49 3.65 6.48 9.39
C GLN A 49 4.37 5.25 8.82
N VAL A 50 3.76 4.08 8.89
CA VAL A 50 4.31 2.85 8.27
C VAL A 50 4.45 3.04 6.77
N PHE A 51 3.42 3.52 6.07
CA PHE A 51 3.49 3.74 4.62
C PHE A 51 4.52 4.80 4.22
N ILE A 52 4.66 5.89 4.99
CA ILE A 52 5.70 6.90 4.78
C ILE A 52 7.09 6.28 4.92
N LYS A 53 7.32 5.50 5.99
CA LYS A 53 8.61 4.84 6.22
C LYS A 53 8.94 3.88 5.08
N LYS A 54 7.97 3.07 4.64
CA LYS A 54 8.14 2.12 3.53
C LYS A 54 8.45 2.81 2.21
N LYS A 55 7.77 3.92 1.91
CA LYS A 55 8.07 4.74 0.72
C LYS A 55 9.53 5.20 0.73
N GLN A 56 10.03 5.67 1.87
CA GLN A 56 11.43 6.10 2.03
C GLN A 56 12.41 4.94 1.86
N GLU A 57 12.11 3.78 2.45
CA GLU A 57 12.92 2.55 2.31
C GLU A 57 13.04 2.11 0.86
N ILE A 58 11.95 2.14 0.08
CA ILE A 58 11.96 1.81 -1.35
C ILE A 58 12.87 2.73 -2.15
N GLY A 59 12.81 4.04 -1.88
CA GLY A 59 13.70 5.02 -2.52
C GLY A 59 15.18 4.74 -2.27
N ALA A 60 15.52 4.06 -1.18
CA ALA A 60 16.88 3.71 -0.81
C ALA A 60 17.29 2.26 -1.20
N ASN A 61 16.36 1.40 -1.62
CA ASN A 61 16.61 -0.05 -1.73
C ASN A 61 17.11 -0.50 -3.12
N VAL A 62 18.40 -0.83 -3.18
CA VAL A 62 19.08 -1.35 -4.40
C VAL A 62 18.56 -2.72 -4.84
N ASN A 63 17.94 -3.50 -3.96
CA ASN A 63 17.47 -4.85 -4.30
C ASN A 63 16.19 -4.80 -5.15
N ILE A 64 15.27 -3.87 -4.88
CA ILE A 64 14.06 -3.67 -5.70
C ILE A 64 14.45 -3.28 -7.14
N ILE A 65 15.52 -2.49 -7.29
CA ILE A 65 16.11 -2.11 -8.58
C ILE A 65 16.67 -3.33 -9.37
N ARG A 66 16.86 -4.48 -8.71
CA ARG A 66 17.46 -5.69 -9.30
C ARG A 66 16.44 -6.79 -9.63
N LEU A 67 15.15 -6.58 -9.37
CA LEU A 67 14.10 -7.54 -9.78
C LEU A 67 14.16 -7.80 -11.29
N ASN A 68 13.92 -9.04 -11.70
CA ASN A 68 13.78 -9.39 -13.11
C ASN A 68 12.38 -9.02 -13.64
N ILE A 69 12.21 -9.03 -14.96
CA ILE A 69 10.97 -8.60 -15.64
C ILE A 69 9.75 -9.39 -15.13
N ASP A 70 9.85 -10.73 -15.01
CA ASP A 70 8.73 -11.56 -14.54
C ASP A 70 8.30 -11.22 -13.11
N SER A 71 9.26 -10.94 -12.22
CA SER A 71 8.97 -10.52 -10.85
C SER A 71 8.32 -9.14 -10.82
N ILE A 72 8.73 -8.23 -11.70
CA ILE A 72 8.15 -6.88 -11.82
C ILE A 72 6.69 -6.95 -12.28
N GLU A 73 6.40 -7.74 -13.32
CA GLU A 73 5.02 -7.86 -13.83
C GLU A 73 4.08 -8.51 -12.82
N ARG A 74 4.55 -9.52 -12.06
CA ARG A 74 3.77 -10.08 -10.95
C ARG A 74 3.46 -9.07 -9.87
N LEU A 75 4.44 -8.23 -9.52
CA LEU A 75 4.26 -7.19 -8.50
C LEU A 75 3.22 -6.14 -8.93
N LYS A 76 3.24 -5.73 -10.20
CA LYS A 76 2.22 -4.82 -10.76
C LYS A 76 0.82 -5.40 -10.65
N VAL A 77 0.62 -6.65 -11.05
CA VAL A 77 -0.69 -7.33 -10.98
C VAL A 77 -1.21 -7.39 -9.56
N ILE A 78 -0.37 -7.74 -8.58
CA ILE A 78 -0.76 -7.78 -7.17
C ILE A 78 -1.21 -6.40 -6.70
N ILE A 79 -0.44 -5.35 -7.01
CA ILE A 79 -0.77 -3.97 -6.64
C ILE A 79 -2.10 -3.52 -7.25
N ASP A 80 -2.38 -3.89 -8.49
CA ASP A 80 -3.65 -3.53 -9.14
C ASP A 80 -4.84 -4.28 -8.52
N ILE A 81 -4.68 -5.57 -8.18
CA ILE A 81 -5.68 -6.33 -7.42
C ILE A 81 -5.95 -5.65 -6.07
N THR A 82 -4.90 -5.25 -5.34
CA THR A 82 -5.02 -4.54 -4.07
C THR A 82 -5.84 -3.25 -4.21
N LYS A 83 -5.63 -2.47 -5.28
CA LYS A 83 -6.41 -1.25 -5.53
C LYS A 83 -7.88 -1.56 -5.82
N ASP A 84 -8.16 -2.63 -6.53
CA ASP A 84 -9.53 -3.01 -6.88
C ASP A 84 -10.29 -3.55 -5.66
N GLU A 85 -9.65 -4.38 -4.83
CA GLU A 85 -10.24 -4.84 -3.55
C GLU A 85 -10.60 -3.67 -2.63
N TYR A 86 -9.74 -2.63 -2.55
CA TYR A 86 -10.07 -1.42 -1.80
C TYR A 86 -11.33 -0.71 -2.31
N LYS A 87 -11.50 -0.63 -3.64
CA LYS A 87 -12.69 0.01 -4.23
C LYS A 87 -13.96 -0.74 -3.85
N GLU A 88 -13.91 -2.08 -3.88
CA GLU A 88 -15.03 -2.93 -3.48
C GLU A 88 -15.38 -2.73 -2.01
N LEU A 89 -14.38 -2.73 -1.12
CA LEU A 89 -14.59 -2.42 0.29
C LEU A 89 -15.29 -1.07 0.47
N ARG A 90 -14.81 -0.03 -0.22
CA ARG A 90 -15.37 1.34 -0.15
C ARG A 90 -16.80 1.46 -0.69
N ALA A 91 -17.26 0.53 -1.51
CA ALA A 91 -18.61 0.54 -2.06
C ALA A 91 -19.67 -0.01 -1.09
N THR A 92 -19.28 -0.56 0.05
CA THR A 92 -20.19 -1.21 1.00
C THR A 92 -20.93 -0.20 1.89
N ASP A 93 -22.26 -0.27 1.94
CA ASP A 93 -23.13 0.57 2.79
C ASP A 93 -23.25 0.07 4.26
N GLU A 94 -22.40 -0.87 4.68
CA GLU A 94 -22.51 -1.49 6.00
C GLU A 94 -22.12 -0.54 7.14
N LYS A 95 -22.90 -0.61 8.23
CA LYS A 95 -22.82 0.21 9.45
C LYS A 95 -21.38 0.55 9.83
N ASP A 96 -20.98 1.78 9.49
CA ASP A 96 -19.77 2.52 9.85
C ASP A 96 -18.67 1.73 10.60
N ILE A 97 -18.91 1.26 11.82
CA ILE A 97 -17.94 0.50 12.64
C ILE A 97 -17.45 -0.81 11.98
N ILE A 98 -18.34 -1.60 11.37
CA ILE A 98 -17.97 -2.87 10.71
C ILE A 98 -17.10 -2.59 9.49
N TYR A 99 -17.51 -1.60 8.70
CA TYR A 99 -16.74 -1.09 7.58
C TYR A 99 -15.35 -0.61 8.02
N PHE A 100 -15.25 0.14 9.12
CA PHE A 100 -13.97 0.65 9.63
C PHE A 100 -13.04 -0.44 10.15
N ASN A 101 -13.55 -1.43 10.89
CA ASN A 101 -12.74 -2.57 11.34
C ASN A 101 -12.24 -3.40 10.15
N THR A 102 -13.05 -3.51 9.09
CA THR A 102 -12.66 -4.20 7.86
C THR A 102 -11.57 -3.44 7.11
N LEU A 103 -11.69 -2.11 6.98
CA LEU A 103 -10.65 -1.26 6.39
C LEU A 103 -9.35 -1.29 7.19
N LEU A 104 -9.42 -1.20 8.52
CA LEU A 104 -8.24 -1.26 9.39
C LEU A 104 -7.52 -2.62 9.26
N GLY A 105 -8.26 -3.72 9.30
CA GLY A 105 -7.69 -5.06 9.07
C GLY A 105 -7.08 -5.20 7.68
N TRP A 106 -7.68 -4.59 6.66
CA TRP A 106 -7.15 -4.55 5.30
C TRP A 106 -5.81 -3.79 5.22
N TYR A 107 -5.72 -2.63 5.88
CA TYR A 107 -4.47 -1.85 5.94
C TYR A 107 -3.33 -2.64 6.63
N GLU A 108 -3.63 -3.36 7.71
CA GLU A 108 -2.65 -4.22 8.41
C GLU A 108 -2.20 -5.39 7.53
N GLY A 109 -3.14 -6.05 6.85
CA GLY A 109 -2.86 -7.21 5.99
C GLY A 109 -1.95 -6.87 4.81
N ILE A 110 -2.28 -5.80 4.08
CA ILE A 110 -1.57 -5.46 2.83
C ILE A 110 -0.12 -5.08 3.06
N SER A 111 0.18 -4.36 4.15
CA SER A 111 1.57 -4.03 4.47
C SER A 111 2.43 -5.29 4.60
N SER A 112 1.90 -6.31 5.30
CA SER A 112 2.58 -7.59 5.50
C SER A 112 2.69 -8.39 4.19
N GLU A 113 1.61 -8.46 3.40
CA GLU A 113 1.59 -9.21 2.15
C GLU A 113 2.53 -8.63 1.09
N ILE A 114 2.58 -7.30 0.98
CA ILE A 114 3.49 -6.61 0.06
C ILE A 114 4.94 -6.83 0.49
N ASP A 115 5.26 -6.73 1.78
CA ASP A 115 6.60 -7.02 2.30
C ASP A 115 7.00 -8.48 2.05
N MET A 116 6.10 -9.44 2.33
CA MET A 116 6.34 -10.85 2.04
C MET A 116 6.55 -11.10 0.55
N CYS A 117 5.77 -10.44 -0.30
CA CYS A 117 5.89 -10.56 -1.75
C CYS A 117 7.24 -10.02 -2.24
N ILE A 118 7.62 -8.81 -1.83
CA ILE A 118 8.92 -8.22 -2.18
C ILE A 118 10.05 -9.13 -1.69
N ASN A 119 10.01 -9.59 -0.43
CA ASN A 119 11.02 -10.49 0.11
C ASN A 119 11.10 -11.83 -0.63
N SER A 120 9.96 -12.43 -1.00
CA SER A 120 9.90 -13.67 -1.77
C SER A 120 10.47 -13.49 -3.19
N LEU A 121 10.21 -12.35 -3.82
CA LEU A 121 10.71 -12.03 -5.16
C LEU A 121 12.21 -11.69 -5.17
N LEU A 122 12.75 -11.23 -4.04
CA LEU A 122 14.18 -10.89 -3.87
C LEU A 122 15.06 -12.09 -3.48
N ASN A 123 14.53 -13.06 -2.74
CA ASN A 123 15.29 -14.19 -2.18
C ASN A 123 15.21 -15.48 -3.05
N LYS A 124 15.03 -15.35 -4.36
CA LYS A 124 15.07 -16.49 -5.30
C LYS A 124 16.49 -16.97 -5.57
#